data_AF-A0A6P0V092-F1
#
_entry.id   AF-A0A6P0V092-F1
#
_cell.length_a   1.000
_cell.length_b   1.000
_cell.length_c   1.000
_cell.angle_alpha   90.00
_cell.angle_beta   90.00
_cell.angle_gamma   90.00
#
_symmetry.space_group_name_H-M   'P 1'
#
loop_
_entity.id
_entity.type
_entity.pdbx_description
1 polymer ?
#
loop_
_entity_poly.entity_id
_entity_poly.type
_entity_poly.pdbx_seq_one_letter_code
_entity_poly.pdbx_strand_id
1 'polypeptide(L)'
;MNSRICLVKKDFGNDGDDGGNGGFGPEGGFPGGSGGSGAGGGAGGDGENNIIAFLNETNINGGSRKDLIKVKARGGDGGNGGDGGDGGDGSDAGNDAFGGNGGDGGDGGRGGNGGSATGLSNSASGIINLGAGRDVIKAIGIGGNGGDSGNAGDAGDGGNGSTGGEGGDGGNSSIARGSEGGDGGDGIGIDNSGTINTGRGGDVIMGTGIGGDGGEGGDGGDGGDAGDGNTNGNGGNGGDAGDAGDAGNGGDGIGIRNFGIINTRGGDDLIKGLGTGGDGGEGGQGGEGGDGGEGGIGDGGDGGDGGDGGDGGDGGSIGIDNDGTIDLGRGNDTLIGNGGRGIENNGDILLGRGDDMIVGQGFNDFSGFRGDGLIDLGAGNDTLVGFGEQTVDGGTGEDMAIFNFDLGAVNLGSNAANEITLSRGSSDMLFTNVELFDFNGQVFTLSELQSMTI
;
A
#
# COMPACT_ATOMS: atom_id res chain seq x y z
N MET A 1 -31.84 34.93 7.87
CA MET A 1 -30.45 35.24 8.25
C MET A 1 -29.81 33.93 8.75
N ASN A 2 -29.71 32.95 7.87
CA ASN A 2 -28.63 32.65 6.91
C ASN A 2 -27.66 31.63 7.55
N SER A 3 -28.01 30.36 7.38
CA SER A 3 -27.16 29.18 7.61
C SER A 3 -25.89 29.31 6.76
N ARG A 4 -24.72 29.36 7.39
CA ARG A 4 -23.46 29.10 6.69
C ARG A 4 -23.21 27.60 6.79
N ILE A 5 -23.69 26.85 5.81
CA ILE A 5 -23.13 25.53 5.55
C ILE A 5 -21.75 25.84 4.95
N CYS A 6 -20.67 25.56 5.67
CA CYS A 6 -19.34 25.54 5.06
C CYS A 6 -19.22 24.23 4.25
N LEU A 7 -20.03 24.09 3.20
CA LEU A 7 -19.90 23.00 2.26
C LEU A 7 -18.71 23.32 1.38
N VAL A 8 -17.52 22.89 1.79
CA VAL A 8 -16.39 22.89 0.88
C VAL A 8 -16.34 21.54 0.18
N LYS A 9 -17.30 21.32 -0.72
CA LYS A 9 -17.20 20.21 -1.67
C LYS A 9 -16.23 20.66 -2.76
N LYS A 10 -14.96 20.28 -2.61
CA LYS A 10 -13.97 20.43 -3.66
C LYS A 10 -13.45 19.03 -3.95
N ASP A 11 -14.03 18.42 -4.99
CA ASP A 11 -13.51 17.18 -5.55
C ASP A 11 -12.23 17.60 -6.29
N PHE A 12 -11.08 17.41 -5.68
CA PHE A 12 -9.79 17.54 -6.35
C PHE A 12 -9.51 16.20 -7.04
N GLY A 13 -10.30 15.87 -8.06
CA GLY A 13 -9.87 14.88 -9.04
C GLY A 13 -9.07 15.64 -10.07
N ASN A 14 -7.77 15.39 -10.16
CA ASN A 14 -7.08 15.75 -11.39
C ASN A 14 -7.52 14.69 -12.40
N ASP A 15 -8.48 15.03 -13.25
CA ASP A 15 -8.91 14.19 -14.39
C ASP A 15 -7.82 14.15 -15.50
N GLY A 16 -6.55 14.30 -15.10
CA GLY A 16 -5.42 14.52 -15.98
C GLY A 16 -4.65 13.22 -16.18
N ASP A 17 -4.91 12.57 -17.31
CA ASP A 17 -4.10 11.57 -18.00
C ASP A 17 -2.68 12.11 -18.33
N ASP A 18 -1.93 12.59 -17.34
CA ASP A 18 -0.64 13.28 -17.58
C ASP A 18 0.58 12.47 -17.10
N GLY A 19 0.38 11.20 -16.72
CA GLY A 19 1.40 10.18 -16.84
C GLY A 19 1.63 9.89 -18.32
N GLY A 20 2.18 10.86 -19.07
CA GLY A 20 2.32 10.74 -20.53
C GLY A 20 3.02 9.45 -20.89
N ASN A 21 2.40 8.61 -21.73
CA ASN A 21 3.00 7.38 -22.22
C ASN A 21 4.44 7.65 -22.67
N GLY A 22 5.38 6.86 -22.15
CA GLY A 22 6.76 6.86 -22.61
C GLY A 22 6.79 6.81 -24.13
N GLY A 23 7.23 7.89 -24.78
CA GLY A 23 7.20 7.97 -26.24
C GLY A 23 8.09 6.91 -26.85
N PHE A 24 7.61 6.23 -27.90
CA PHE A 24 8.39 5.26 -28.68
C PHE A 24 9.73 5.87 -29.12
N GLY A 25 10.83 5.19 -28.77
CA GLY A 25 12.15 5.51 -29.32
C GLY A 25 12.14 5.37 -30.85
N PRO A 26 12.88 6.21 -31.61
CA PRO A 26 12.90 6.09 -33.06
C PRO A 26 13.57 4.78 -33.48
N GLU A 27 12.84 3.91 -34.19
CA GLU A 27 13.39 2.72 -34.86
C GLU A 27 14.56 3.11 -35.77
N GLY A 28 15.78 2.78 -35.33
CA GLY A 28 17.02 3.13 -36.00
C GLY A 28 17.36 2.18 -37.16
N GLY A 29 16.53 2.13 -38.20
CA GLY A 29 16.79 1.32 -39.39
C GLY A 29 17.94 1.88 -40.25
N PHE A 30 19.18 1.38 -40.05
CA PHE A 30 20.27 1.52 -41.03
C PHE A 30 20.38 0.25 -41.89
N PRO A 31 20.20 0.33 -43.21
CA PRO A 31 20.39 -0.82 -44.09
C PRO A 31 21.89 -1.03 -44.34
N GLY A 32 22.52 -1.90 -43.53
CA GLY A 32 23.89 -2.35 -43.82
C GLY A 32 24.62 -3.04 -42.67
N GLY A 33 24.37 -4.34 -42.48
CA GLY A 33 25.40 -5.32 -42.10
C GLY A 33 25.79 -5.50 -40.63
N SER A 34 25.12 -4.83 -39.69
CA SER A 34 25.25 -5.13 -38.26
C SER A 34 23.89 -4.93 -37.59
N GLY A 35 23.37 -5.93 -36.89
CA GLY A 35 22.11 -5.86 -36.15
C GLY A 35 22.05 -4.56 -35.33
N GLY A 36 20.99 -3.78 -35.53
CA GLY A 36 20.77 -2.57 -34.75
C GLY A 36 20.27 -2.94 -33.36
N SER A 37 20.75 -2.23 -32.34
CA SER A 37 20.22 -2.36 -30.98
C SER A 37 18.82 -1.73 -30.88
N GLY A 38 17.90 -2.40 -30.19
CA GLY A 38 16.60 -1.86 -29.81
C GLY A 38 16.72 -0.52 -29.08
N ALA A 39 15.75 0.38 -29.28
CA ALA A 39 15.67 1.63 -28.51
C ALA A 39 14.93 1.36 -27.18
N GLY A 40 15.43 1.90 -26.06
CA GLY A 40 14.76 1.74 -24.77
C GLY A 40 13.41 2.48 -24.70
N GLY A 41 12.48 1.92 -23.93
CA GLY A 41 11.17 2.49 -23.63
C GLY A 41 11.26 3.76 -22.79
N GLY A 42 10.31 4.69 -22.99
CA GLY A 42 10.22 5.89 -22.16
C GLY A 42 9.67 5.58 -20.76
N ALA A 43 10.16 6.26 -19.72
CA ALA A 43 9.60 6.14 -18.38
C ALA A 43 8.20 6.77 -18.30
N GLY A 44 7.30 6.14 -17.55
CA GLY A 44 6.02 6.71 -17.15
C GLY A 44 6.20 7.92 -16.24
N GLY A 45 5.29 8.89 -16.34
CA GLY A 45 5.29 10.06 -15.46
C GLY A 45 4.73 9.71 -14.07
N ASP A 46 5.33 10.23 -13.00
CA ASP A 46 4.76 10.07 -11.66
C ASP A 46 3.42 10.80 -11.54
N GLY A 47 2.49 10.19 -10.82
CA GLY A 47 1.24 10.81 -10.40
C GLY A 47 1.52 12.04 -9.51
N GLU A 48 0.68 13.07 -9.61
CA GLU A 48 0.85 14.27 -8.78
C GLU A 48 0.74 13.93 -7.29
N ASN A 49 1.83 14.22 -6.57
CA ASN A 49 2.16 13.53 -5.33
C ASN A 49 1.37 13.90 -4.08
N ASN A 50 0.45 14.87 -4.09
CA ASN A 50 -0.27 15.23 -2.87
C ASN A 50 -1.52 16.08 -3.15
N ILE A 51 -2.64 15.41 -3.35
CA ILE A 51 -3.93 16.09 -3.32
C ILE A 51 -4.38 16.19 -1.87
N ILE A 52 -4.12 17.35 -1.27
CA ILE A 52 -4.57 17.70 0.07
C ILE A 52 -5.76 18.64 -0.07
N ALA A 53 -6.94 18.14 0.25
CA ALA A 53 -8.14 18.91 -0.04
C ALA A 53 -8.35 20.09 0.92
N PHE A 54 -7.75 20.07 2.12
CA PHE A 54 -7.67 21.22 3.03
C PHE A 54 -6.34 21.22 3.79
N LEU A 55 -5.53 22.27 3.62
CA LEU A 55 -4.50 22.67 4.58
C LEU A 55 -5.06 23.85 5.37
N ASN A 56 -5.46 23.61 6.61
CA ASN A 56 -5.95 24.69 7.44
C ASN A 56 -4.80 25.35 8.21
N GLU A 57 -4.25 26.44 7.67
CA GLU A 57 -3.46 27.42 8.43
C GLU A 57 -4.34 28.46 9.16
N THR A 58 -5.68 28.30 9.09
CA THR A 58 -6.65 29.23 9.66
C THR A 58 -7.57 28.54 10.69
N ASN A 59 -8.33 29.29 11.48
CA ASN A 59 -9.24 28.70 12.47
C ASN A 59 -10.65 28.54 11.86
N ILE A 60 -11.15 27.31 11.74
CA ILE A 60 -12.58 27.06 11.48
C ILE A 60 -13.31 27.21 12.81
N ASN A 61 -14.33 28.07 12.86
CA ASN A 61 -15.16 28.27 14.04
C ASN A 61 -16.64 28.12 13.66
N GLY A 62 -17.24 27.04 14.12
CA GLY A 62 -18.64 26.70 14.00
C GLY A 62 -19.51 27.35 15.06
N GLY A 63 -20.81 27.15 14.91
CA GLY A 63 -21.84 27.83 15.69
C GLY A 63 -22.43 26.95 16.80
N SER A 64 -23.65 27.27 17.22
CA SER A 64 -24.45 26.42 18.10
C SER A 64 -25.40 25.50 17.30
N ARG A 65 -25.06 25.19 16.06
CA ARG A 65 -25.89 24.46 15.10
C ARG A 65 -25.04 23.38 14.45
N LYS A 66 -25.72 22.37 13.88
CA LYS A 66 -25.10 21.34 13.07
C LYS A 66 -24.21 21.92 11.97
N ASP A 67 -22.92 21.64 12.08
CA ASP A 67 -21.89 21.91 11.09
C ASP A 67 -21.50 20.61 10.36
N LEU A 68 -21.09 20.74 9.10
CA LEU A 68 -20.78 19.60 8.24
C LEU A 68 -19.53 19.91 7.40
N ILE A 69 -18.47 19.14 7.62
CA ILE A 69 -17.28 19.09 6.78
C ILE A 69 -17.31 17.76 6.02
N LYS A 70 -17.26 17.83 4.68
CA LYS A 70 -17.17 16.66 3.81
C LYS A 70 -16.09 16.89 2.79
N VAL A 71 -15.11 16.00 2.76
CA VAL A 71 -13.97 16.12 1.87
C VAL A 71 -13.63 14.79 1.24
N LYS A 72 -13.22 14.83 -0.03
CA LYS A 72 -12.67 13.69 -0.75
C LYS A 72 -11.47 14.17 -1.55
N ALA A 73 -10.34 13.51 -1.37
CA ALA A 73 -9.13 13.67 -2.15
C ALA A 73 -8.79 12.36 -2.86
N ARG A 74 -8.22 12.44 -4.06
CA ARG A 74 -7.69 11.29 -4.79
C ARG A 74 -6.31 11.64 -5.33
N GLY A 75 -5.35 10.74 -5.25
CA GLY A 75 -4.03 10.89 -5.84
C GLY A 75 -4.10 10.75 -7.36
N GLY A 76 -3.11 11.32 -8.07
CA GLY A 76 -2.96 11.02 -9.50
C GLY A 76 -2.45 9.60 -9.68
N ASP A 77 -2.93 8.88 -10.69
CA ASP A 77 -2.37 7.57 -11.02
C ASP A 77 -0.98 7.76 -11.68
N GLY A 78 -0.10 6.79 -11.52
CA GLY A 78 1.20 6.73 -12.20
C GLY A 78 1.02 6.44 -13.69
N GLY A 79 1.89 7.01 -14.52
CA GLY A 79 1.92 6.73 -15.96
C GLY A 79 2.60 5.39 -16.25
N ASN A 80 2.19 4.73 -17.32
CA ASN A 80 2.83 3.47 -17.72
C ASN A 80 4.18 3.72 -18.40
N GLY A 81 5.13 2.82 -18.16
CA GLY A 81 6.35 2.70 -18.94
C GLY A 81 6.05 2.33 -20.39
N GLY A 82 6.85 2.83 -21.33
CA GLY A 82 6.80 2.38 -22.72
C GLY A 82 7.61 1.10 -22.92
N ASP A 83 7.27 0.28 -23.90
CA ASP A 83 8.01 -0.95 -24.20
C ASP A 83 9.40 -0.67 -24.79
N GLY A 84 10.31 -1.61 -24.59
CA GLY A 84 11.60 -1.68 -25.30
C GLY A 84 11.40 -2.07 -26.75
N GLY A 85 12.24 -1.55 -27.64
CA GLY A 85 12.24 -1.94 -29.05
C GLY A 85 13.01 -3.24 -29.29
N ASP A 86 12.58 -4.03 -30.25
CA ASP A 86 13.23 -5.30 -30.60
C ASP A 86 14.62 -5.10 -31.26
N GLY A 87 15.49 -6.09 -31.08
CA GLY A 87 16.76 -6.22 -31.77
C GLY A 87 16.57 -6.65 -33.22
N GLY A 88 17.37 -6.13 -34.14
CA GLY A 88 17.27 -6.50 -35.57
C GLY A 88 17.99 -7.79 -35.92
N ASP A 89 17.36 -8.68 -36.69
CA ASP A 89 17.95 -9.96 -37.13
C ASP A 89 19.29 -9.82 -37.88
N GLY A 90 20.13 -10.84 -37.70
CA GLY A 90 21.34 -11.04 -38.47
C GLY A 90 21.06 -11.39 -39.93
N SER A 91 21.79 -10.79 -40.87
CA SER A 91 21.62 -11.12 -42.29
C SER A 91 22.26 -12.47 -42.66
N ASP A 92 21.54 -13.31 -43.40
CA ASP A 92 22.07 -14.54 -43.99
C ASP A 92 23.32 -14.29 -44.85
N ALA A 93 24.30 -15.19 -44.74
CA ALA A 93 25.52 -15.10 -45.52
C ALA A 93 25.30 -15.48 -46.99
N GLY A 94 25.86 -14.68 -47.91
CA GLY A 94 26.12 -15.14 -49.28
C GLY A 94 27.21 -16.21 -49.34
N ASN A 95 27.33 -16.92 -50.47
CA ASN A 95 28.34 -17.96 -50.70
C ASN A 95 29.74 -17.55 -50.18
N ASP A 96 30.29 -18.34 -49.26
CA ASP A 96 31.61 -18.23 -48.64
C ASP A 96 31.79 -17.16 -47.54
N ALA A 97 30.69 -16.64 -46.95
CA ALA A 97 30.72 -15.69 -45.84
C ALA A 97 30.12 -16.26 -44.53
N PHE A 98 30.48 -15.62 -43.40
CA PHE A 98 29.92 -15.85 -42.06
C PHE A 98 28.50 -15.26 -41.96
N GLY A 99 27.61 -15.92 -41.23
CA GLY A 99 26.29 -15.37 -40.89
C GLY A 99 26.42 -14.08 -40.08
N GLY A 100 25.53 -13.11 -40.29
CA GLY A 100 25.50 -11.90 -39.46
C GLY A 100 24.94 -12.21 -38.07
N ASN A 101 25.42 -11.54 -37.03
CA ASN A 101 24.86 -11.67 -35.68
C ASN A 101 23.53 -10.93 -35.57
N GLY A 102 22.62 -11.45 -34.74
CA GLY A 102 21.42 -10.76 -34.30
C GLY A 102 21.74 -9.52 -33.45
N GLY A 103 20.85 -8.54 -33.47
CA GLY A 103 20.92 -7.34 -32.62
C GLY A 103 20.30 -7.59 -31.24
N ASP A 104 20.77 -6.84 -30.25
CA ASP A 104 20.25 -6.92 -28.88
C ASP A 104 18.87 -6.24 -28.76
N GLY A 105 18.00 -6.81 -27.93
CA GLY A 105 16.72 -6.22 -27.52
C GLY A 105 16.91 -4.94 -26.69
N GLY A 106 15.90 -4.07 -26.69
CA GLY A 106 15.87 -2.83 -25.93
C GLY A 106 15.20 -2.97 -24.57
N ASP A 107 15.59 -2.15 -23.60
CA ASP A 107 14.98 -2.13 -22.26
C ASP A 107 13.52 -1.66 -22.27
N GLY A 108 12.69 -2.29 -21.44
CA GLY A 108 11.37 -1.77 -21.09
C GLY A 108 11.47 -0.49 -20.26
N GLY A 109 10.46 0.37 -20.36
CA GLY A 109 10.35 1.61 -19.59
C GLY A 109 9.71 1.38 -18.22
N ARG A 110 10.10 2.17 -17.21
CA ARG A 110 9.56 2.06 -15.84
C ARG A 110 8.16 2.60 -15.71
N GLY A 111 7.34 1.95 -14.90
CA GLY A 111 6.08 2.50 -14.42
C GLY A 111 6.31 3.71 -13.51
N GLY A 112 5.42 4.70 -13.58
CA GLY A 112 5.41 5.86 -12.70
C GLY A 112 4.70 5.55 -11.39
N ASN A 113 5.05 6.24 -10.30
CA ASN A 113 4.40 5.99 -9.02
C ASN A 113 3.02 6.67 -8.92
N GLY A 114 2.11 6.06 -8.17
CA GLY A 114 0.84 6.63 -7.78
C GLY A 114 1.00 7.75 -6.74
N GLY A 115 0.24 8.83 -6.91
CA GLY A 115 0.24 9.98 -6.02
C GLY A 115 -0.50 9.70 -4.71
N SER A 116 -0.05 10.30 -3.61
CA SER A 116 -0.75 10.19 -2.32
C SER A 116 -1.90 11.18 -2.17
N ALA A 117 -2.87 10.86 -1.31
CA ALA A 117 -4.01 11.73 -1.05
C ALA A 117 -4.42 11.78 0.41
N THR A 118 -4.70 13.01 0.88
CA THR A 118 -5.24 13.25 2.21
C THR A 118 -6.59 13.94 2.13
N GLY A 119 -7.64 13.27 2.63
CA GLY A 119 -9.00 13.79 2.67
C GLY A 119 -9.09 15.10 3.45
N LEU A 120 -8.65 15.13 4.70
CA LEU A 120 -8.58 16.35 5.51
C LEU A 120 -7.22 16.43 6.20
N SER A 121 -6.50 17.53 6.01
CA SER A 121 -5.25 17.79 6.72
C SER A 121 -5.40 19.00 7.65
N ASN A 122 -5.23 18.76 8.95
CA ASN A 122 -5.19 19.80 9.96
C ASN A 122 -3.76 19.95 10.48
N SER A 123 -3.07 20.99 10.00
CA SER A 123 -1.68 21.28 10.35
C SER A 123 -1.50 21.47 11.87
N ALA A 124 -0.25 21.41 12.35
CA ALA A 124 0.06 21.54 13.78
C ALA A 124 -0.49 22.82 14.45
N SER A 125 -0.57 23.93 13.70
CA SER A 125 -1.19 25.19 14.17
C SER A 125 -2.67 25.32 13.85
N GLY A 126 -3.23 24.38 13.08
CA GLY A 126 -4.60 24.39 12.62
C GLY A 126 -5.60 24.07 13.72
N ILE A 127 -6.69 24.84 13.76
CA ILE A 127 -7.80 24.61 14.69
C ILE A 127 -9.09 24.45 13.88
N ILE A 128 -9.72 23.29 14.02
CA ILE A 128 -11.08 23.02 13.57
C ILE A 128 -11.96 22.99 14.80
N ASN A 129 -12.81 24.00 14.98
CA ASN A 129 -13.76 24.07 16.10
C ASN A 129 -15.16 24.17 15.52
N LEU A 130 -16.04 23.20 15.76
CA LEU A 130 -17.41 23.18 15.22
C LEU A 130 -18.44 23.74 16.21
N GLY A 131 -18.08 23.86 17.49
CA GLY A 131 -18.85 24.59 18.48
C GLY A 131 -19.80 23.71 19.25
N ALA A 132 -21.09 23.93 19.13
CA ALA A 132 -22.11 23.08 19.74
C ALA A 132 -23.11 22.68 18.66
N GLY A 133 -23.61 21.46 18.68
CA GLY A 133 -24.37 20.97 17.55
C GLY A 133 -24.50 19.45 17.54
N ARG A 134 -24.62 18.93 16.34
CA ARG A 134 -24.50 17.49 16.04
C ARG A 134 -23.75 17.46 14.73
N ASP A 135 -22.48 17.69 14.88
CA ASP A 135 -21.56 18.08 13.84
C ASP A 135 -20.99 16.84 13.19
N VAL A 136 -20.57 17.00 11.93
CA VAL A 136 -20.11 15.85 11.16
C VAL A 136 -18.87 16.23 10.37
N ILE A 137 -17.79 15.52 10.60
CA ILE A 137 -16.59 15.53 9.77
C ILE A 137 -16.55 14.19 9.03
N LYS A 138 -16.50 14.24 7.70
CA LYS A 138 -16.21 13.06 6.87
C LYS A 138 -15.10 13.42 5.91
N ALA A 139 -14.02 12.65 5.92
CA ALA A 139 -12.92 12.86 5.00
C ALA A 139 -12.46 11.52 4.42
N ILE A 140 -12.19 11.54 3.12
CA ILE A 140 -11.78 10.35 2.36
C ILE A 140 -10.51 10.72 1.59
N GLY A 141 -9.42 9.99 1.82
CA GLY A 141 -8.21 10.03 1.00
C GLY A 141 -8.06 8.72 0.24
N ILE A 142 -7.78 8.81 -1.06
CA ILE A 142 -7.62 7.66 -1.96
C ILE A 142 -6.28 7.84 -2.68
N GLY A 143 -5.31 6.96 -2.46
CA GLY A 143 -4.07 6.92 -3.23
C GLY A 143 -4.33 6.71 -4.71
N GLY A 144 -3.43 7.20 -5.55
CA GLY A 144 -3.39 6.83 -6.96
C GLY A 144 -2.70 5.48 -7.14
N ASN A 145 -3.04 4.76 -8.20
CA ASN A 145 -2.37 3.50 -8.49
C ASN A 145 -0.99 3.75 -9.09
N GLY A 146 -0.06 2.83 -8.90
CA GLY A 146 1.17 2.77 -9.68
C GLY A 146 0.87 2.50 -11.15
N GLY A 147 1.74 2.98 -12.04
CA GLY A 147 1.72 2.64 -13.45
C GLY A 147 2.48 1.35 -13.72
N ASP A 148 2.04 0.61 -14.73
CA ASP A 148 2.73 -0.62 -15.15
C ASP A 148 4.03 -0.27 -15.85
N SER A 149 5.04 -1.13 -15.72
CA SER A 149 6.22 -1.05 -16.58
C SER A 149 5.95 -1.56 -17.99
N GLY A 150 6.81 -1.15 -18.93
CA GLY A 150 6.87 -1.72 -20.27
C GLY A 150 7.75 -2.97 -20.29
N ASN A 151 7.47 -3.83 -21.28
CA ASN A 151 8.21 -5.06 -21.50
C ASN A 151 9.58 -4.76 -22.14
N ALA A 152 10.56 -5.63 -21.88
CA ALA A 152 11.78 -5.66 -22.68
C ALA A 152 11.48 -6.11 -24.12
N GLY A 153 12.26 -5.62 -25.08
CA GLY A 153 12.18 -6.05 -26.47
C GLY A 153 12.97 -7.34 -26.70
N ASP A 154 12.55 -8.13 -27.68
CA ASP A 154 13.19 -9.40 -27.99
C ASP A 154 14.55 -9.17 -28.66
N ALA A 155 15.48 -10.10 -28.47
CA ALA A 155 16.72 -10.11 -29.23
C ALA A 155 16.53 -10.74 -30.61
N GLY A 156 17.27 -10.25 -31.62
CA GLY A 156 17.17 -10.75 -32.99
C GLY A 156 17.95 -12.05 -33.20
N ASP A 157 17.55 -12.84 -34.20
CA ASP A 157 18.18 -14.13 -34.50
C ASP A 157 19.54 -13.99 -35.20
N GLY A 158 20.41 -14.99 -35.02
CA GLY A 158 21.64 -15.16 -35.77
C GLY A 158 21.39 -15.63 -37.20
N GLY A 159 22.07 -15.03 -38.18
CA GLY A 159 21.96 -15.42 -39.59
C GLY A 159 22.64 -16.77 -39.89
N ASN A 160 22.12 -17.50 -40.87
CA ASN A 160 22.67 -18.83 -41.21
C ASN A 160 24.01 -18.76 -41.95
N GLY A 161 24.90 -19.71 -41.65
CA GLY A 161 26.18 -19.87 -42.33
C GLY A 161 26.05 -20.50 -43.73
N SER A 162 26.86 -20.04 -44.69
CA SER A 162 26.96 -20.67 -46.02
C SER A 162 27.86 -21.93 -45.99
N THR A 163 28.06 -22.64 -47.12
CA THR A 163 28.92 -23.84 -47.18
C THR A 163 30.34 -23.58 -46.68
N GLY A 164 30.62 -24.00 -45.44
CA GLY A 164 31.92 -23.86 -44.78
C GLY A 164 32.06 -22.64 -43.86
N GLY A 165 31.01 -21.83 -43.70
CA GLY A 165 30.95 -20.73 -42.73
C GLY A 165 30.30 -21.16 -41.41
N GLU A 166 30.63 -20.43 -40.33
CA GLU A 166 29.96 -20.52 -39.03
C GLU A 166 28.61 -19.77 -39.08
N GLY A 167 27.62 -20.27 -38.33
CA GLY A 167 26.36 -19.55 -38.10
C GLY A 167 26.61 -18.30 -37.26
N GLY A 168 25.79 -17.27 -37.42
CA GLY A 168 25.82 -16.09 -36.56
C GLY A 168 25.31 -16.43 -35.17
N ASP A 169 25.82 -15.74 -34.15
CA ASP A 169 25.26 -15.81 -32.80
C ASP A 169 23.91 -15.06 -32.76
N GLY A 170 22.97 -15.58 -31.95
CA GLY A 170 21.75 -14.87 -31.58
C GLY A 170 22.08 -13.59 -30.81
N GLY A 171 21.21 -12.58 -30.92
CA GLY A 171 21.30 -11.36 -30.11
C GLY A 171 21.10 -11.68 -28.63
N ASN A 172 21.69 -10.89 -27.74
CA ASN A 172 21.56 -11.13 -26.31
C ASN A 172 20.49 -10.21 -25.70
N SER A 173 19.46 -10.80 -25.08
CA SER A 173 18.40 -10.08 -24.36
C SER A 173 18.74 -9.84 -22.89
N SER A 174 19.81 -10.43 -22.32
CA SER A 174 20.23 -10.18 -20.92
C SER A 174 20.61 -8.74 -20.58
N ILE A 175 20.72 -7.86 -21.59
CA ILE A 175 20.87 -6.42 -21.38
C ILE A 175 19.48 -5.76 -21.25
N ALA A 176 18.47 -6.29 -21.93
CA ALA A 176 17.08 -5.85 -21.92
C ALA A 176 16.39 -6.35 -20.65
N ARG A 177 16.14 -5.44 -19.72
CA ARG A 177 15.42 -5.76 -18.48
C ARG A 177 13.96 -5.36 -18.59
N GLY A 178 13.08 -6.26 -18.14
CA GLY A 178 11.77 -5.89 -17.68
C GLY A 178 11.92 -4.78 -16.63
N SER A 179 11.14 -3.72 -16.78
CA SER A 179 11.25 -2.57 -15.89
C SER A 179 10.44 -2.78 -14.61
N GLU A 180 10.73 -1.98 -13.58
CA GLU A 180 9.97 -1.98 -12.33
C GLU A 180 8.59 -1.32 -12.53
N GLY A 181 7.54 -1.97 -12.00
CA GLY A 181 6.21 -1.37 -11.83
C GLY A 181 6.24 -0.23 -10.81
N GLY A 182 5.34 0.74 -10.96
CA GLY A 182 5.26 1.87 -10.05
C GLY A 182 4.60 1.52 -8.72
N ASP A 183 5.02 2.13 -7.61
CA ASP A 183 4.35 1.95 -6.31
C ASP A 183 2.98 2.65 -6.29
N GLY A 184 2.01 2.09 -5.57
CA GLY A 184 0.74 2.73 -5.25
C GLY A 184 0.90 3.84 -4.22
N GLY A 185 0.06 4.86 -4.30
CA GLY A 185 0.07 6.01 -3.39
C GLY A 185 -0.69 5.78 -2.08
N ASP A 186 -0.35 6.52 -1.03
CA ASP A 186 -1.05 6.42 0.25
C ASP A 186 -2.42 7.13 0.21
N GLY A 187 -3.41 6.55 0.89
CA GLY A 187 -4.70 7.18 1.17
C GLY A 187 -4.91 7.45 2.64
N ILE A 188 -5.03 8.72 3.02
CA ILE A 188 -5.29 9.13 4.41
C ILE A 188 -6.64 9.85 4.49
N GLY A 189 -7.56 9.34 5.32
CA GLY A 189 -8.86 9.98 5.54
C GLY A 189 -8.73 11.33 6.23
N ILE A 190 -8.29 11.32 7.48
CA ILE A 190 -8.02 12.51 8.30
C ILE A 190 -6.58 12.45 8.79
N ASP A 191 -5.79 13.48 8.49
CA ASP A 191 -4.49 13.72 9.09
C ASP A 191 -4.59 14.94 10.03
N ASN A 192 -4.52 14.71 11.34
CA ASN A 192 -4.60 15.75 12.34
C ASN A 192 -3.29 15.86 13.12
N SER A 193 -2.57 16.95 12.90
CA SER A 193 -1.46 17.40 13.75
C SER A 193 -1.85 18.55 14.68
N GLY A 194 -2.98 19.23 14.40
CA GLY A 194 -3.47 20.37 15.16
C GLY A 194 -4.55 20.01 16.18
N THR A 195 -5.56 20.87 16.33
CA THR A 195 -6.72 20.60 17.18
C THR A 195 -8.01 20.49 16.36
N ILE A 196 -8.72 19.37 16.52
CA ILE A 196 -10.10 19.19 16.11
C ILE A 196 -10.97 19.21 17.37
N ASN A 197 -11.98 20.07 17.40
CA ASN A 197 -12.95 20.22 18.47
C ASN A 197 -14.36 20.22 17.88
N THR A 198 -15.18 19.20 18.11
CA THR A 198 -16.55 19.17 17.55
C THR A 198 -17.52 19.88 18.48
N GLY A 199 -17.48 19.53 19.76
CA GLY A 199 -17.57 20.48 20.85
C GLY A 199 -18.75 20.34 21.79
N ARG A 200 -20.01 20.15 21.41
CA ARG A 200 -21.06 19.66 22.34
C ARG A 200 -22.22 19.10 21.53
N GLY A 201 -22.73 17.94 21.93
CA GLY A 201 -23.84 17.22 21.30
C GLY A 201 -23.31 16.07 20.45
N GLY A 202 -24.18 15.14 20.04
CA GLY A 202 -23.73 13.90 19.39
C GLY A 202 -23.16 14.12 17.99
N ASP A 203 -21.84 14.21 17.93
CA ASP A 203 -21.00 14.53 16.79
C ASP A 203 -20.48 13.25 16.12
N VAL A 204 -20.02 13.38 14.87
CA VAL A 204 -19.48 12.26 14.09
C VAL A 204 -18.20 12.68 13.39
N ILE A 205 -17.11 11.98 13.65
CA ILE A 205 -15.84 12.10 12.92
C ILE A 205 -15.59 10.79 12.19
N MET A 206 -15.48 10.85 10.87
CA MET A 206 -15.18 9.68 10.06
C MET A 206 -14.05 9.96 9.07
N GLY A 207 -12.99 9.16 9.18
CA GLY A 207 -11.88 9.14 8.24
C GLY A 207 -11.86 7.82 7.49
N THR A 208 -11.69 7.88 6.16
CA THR A 208 -11.47 6.72 5.31
C THR A 208 -10.21 6.91 4.47
N GLY A 209 -9.23 6.04 4.66
CA GLY A 209 -8.00 5.99 3.86
C GLY A 209 -7.99 4.74 2.99
N ILE A 210 -7.74 4.91 1.70
CA ILE A 210 -7.65 3.81 0.72
C ILE A 210 -6.31 3.97 0.00
N GLY A 211 -5.37 3.07 0.22
CA GLY A 211 -4.13 3.01 -0.56
C GLY A 211 -4.41 2.70 -2.03
N GLY A 212 -3.53 3.16 -2.92
CA GLY A 212 -3.55 2.78 -4.33
C GLY A 212 -2.81 1.47 -4.54
N ASP A 213 -3.15 0.75 -5.61
CA ASP A 213 -2.51 -0.51 -5.95
C ASP A 213 -1.13 -0.26 -6.58
N GLY A 214 -0.20 -1.20 -6.43
CA GLY A 214 1.06 -1.21 -7.17
C GLY A 214 0.85 -1.54 -8.66
N GLY A 215 1.77 -1.09 -9.51
CA GLY A 215 1.81 -1.41 -10.93
C GLY A 215 2.50 -2.75 -11.19
N GLU A 216 2.16 -3.39 -12.30
CA GLU A 216 2.76 -4.66 -12.72
C GLU A 216 4.21 -4.48 -13.20
N GLY A 217 5.06 -5.47 -12.93
CA GLY A 217 6.42 -5.58 -13.46
C GLY A 217 6.41 -5.96 -14.94
N GLY A 218 7.41 -5.51 -15.70
CA GLY A 218 7.50 -5.77 -17.14
C GLY A 218 8.09 -7.14 -17.42
N ASP A 219 7.66 -7.80 -18.48
CA ASP A 219 8.26 -9.08 -18.89
C ASP A 219 9.70 -8.88 -19.40
N GLY A 220 10.53 -9.91 -19.23
CA GLY A 220 11.83 -10.02 -19.88
C GLY A 220 11.66 -10.38 -21.37
N GLY A 221 12.55 -9.88 -22.23
CA GLY A 221 12.52 -10.20 -23.66
C GLY A 221 13.14 -11.56 -23.95
N ASP A 222 12.70 -12.22 -25.01
CA ASP A 222 13.25 -13.53 -25.38
C ASP A 222 14.68 -13.41 -25.94
N GLY A 223 15.49 -14.45 -25.72
CA GLY A 223 16.82 -14.57 -26.33
C GLY A 223 16.73 -14.98 -27.81
N GLY A 224 17.56 -14.40 -28.67
CA GLY A 224 17.51 -14.71 -30.11
C GLY A 224 18.09 -16.11 -30.41
N ASP A 225 17.54 -16.80 -31.41
CA ASP A 225 18.03 -18.12 -31.80
C ASP A 225 19.41 -18.02 -32.46
N ALA A 226 20.21 -19.06 -32.29
CA ALA A 226 21.47 -19.19 -33.01
C ALA A 226 21.25 -19.52 -34.51
N GLY A 227 22.16 -19.03 -35.36
CA GLY A 227 22.24 -19.49 -36.74
C GLY A 227 22.82 -20.91 -36.87
N ASP A 228 22.30 -21.69 -37.83
CA ASP A 228 22.78 -23.05 -38.11
C ASP A 228 24.17 -23.04 -38.77
N GLY A 229 25.00 -24.00 -38.36
CA GLY A 229 26.27 -24.31 -39.01
C GLY A 229 26.09 -25.28 -40.20
N ASN A 230 26.87 -25.12 -41.28
CA ASN A 230 26.90 -26.12 -42.34
C ASN A 230 27.72 -27.37 -41.91
N THR A 231 27.71 -28.44 -42.71
CA THR A 231 28.45 -29.73 -42.57
C THR A 231 29.90 -29.69 -42.07
N ASN A 232 30.58 -28.53 -42.10
CA ASN A 232 31.95 -28.32 -41.61
C ASN A 232 32.11 -27.11 -40.65
N GLY A 233 31.04 -26.37 -40.33
CA GLY A 233 31.05 -25.19 -39.44
C GLY A 233 30.36 -25.50 -38.11
N ASN A 234 30.74 -24.77 -37.07
CA ASN A 234 30.02 -24.79 -35.79
C ASN A 234 28.74 -23.94 -35.94
N GLY A 235 27.65 -24.34 -35.27
CA GLY A 235 26.49 -23.47 -35.09
C GLY A 235 26.82 -22.29 -34.17
N GLY A 236 26.02 -21.22 -34.24
CA GLY A 236 26.11 -20.10 -33.30
C GLY A 236 25.65 -20.50 -31.89
N ASN A 237 25.88 -19.63 -30.91
CA ASN A 237 25.23 -19.74 -29.61
C ASN A 237 23.89 -19.00 -29.62
N GLY A 238 22.90 -19.53 -28.90
CA GLY A 238 21.64 -18.83 -28.66
C GLY A 238 21.86 -17.64 -27.74
N GLY A 239 20.98 -16.66 -27.82
CA GLY A 239 20.95 -15.50 -26.95
C GLY A 239 20.46 -15.86 -25.54
N ASP A 240 20.96 -15.15 -24.54
CA ASP A 240 20.36 -15.21 -23.20
C ASP A 240 19.04 -14.43 -23.21
N ALA A 241 18.07 -14.91 -22.43
CA ALA A 241 16.83 -14.20 -22.16
C ALA A 241 17.04 -12.97 -21.27
N GLY A 242 16.10 -12.03 -21.37
CA GLY A 242 15.99 -10.87 -20.50
C GLY A 242 15.42 -11.25 -19.13
N ASP A 243 15.87 -10.53 -18.10
CA ASP A 243 15.31 -10.63 -16.75
C ASP A 243 13.95 -9.94 -16.71
N ALA A 244 12.99 -10.51 -15.97
CA ALA A 244 11.74 -9.83 -15.71
C ALA A 244 11.88 -8.68 -14.70
N GLY A 245 10.92 -7.76 -14.76
CA GLY A 245 10.78 -6.63 -13.86
C GLY A 245 10.06 -6.97 -12.56
N ASP A 246 10.45 -6.31 -11.49
CA ASP A 246 9.77 -6.39 -10.20
C ASP A 246 8.47 -5.57 -10.23
N ALA A 247 7.46 -6.02 -9.49
CA ALA A 247 6.23 -5.27 -9.33
C ALA A 247 6.34 -4.13 -8.31
N GLY A 248 5.44 -3.15 -8.44
CA GLY A 248 5.26 -2.08 -7.46
C GLY A 248 4.54 -2.54 -6.20
N ASN A 249 4.80 -1.88 -5.08
CA ASN A 249 4.09 -2.14 -3.83
C ASN A 249 2.75 -1.40 -3.78
N GLY A 250 1.78 -1.94 -3.04
CA GLY A 250 0.55 -1.23 -2.70
C GLY A 250 0.79 -0.11 -1.68
N GLY A 251 0.00 0.96 -1.76
CA GLY A 251 0.06 2.10 -0.84
C GLY A 251 -0.69 1.87 0.47
N ASP A 252 -0.37 2.64 1.49
CA ASP A 252 -1.02 2.51 2.81
C ASP A 252 -2.41 3.17 2.82
N GLY A 253 -3.37 2.52 3.49
CA GLY A 253 -4.68 3.09 3.82
C GLY A 253 -4.83 3.40 5.29
N ILE A 254 -4.93 4.69 5.64
CA ILE A 254 -5.12 5.13 7.03
C ILE A 254 -6.42 5.92 7.19
N GLY A 255 -7.32 5.42 8.02
CA GLY A 255 -8.60 6.09 8.30
C GLY A 255 -8.43 7.44 8.98
N ILE A 256 -7.88 7.44 10.19
CA ILE A 256 -7.58 8.64 10.97
C ILE A 256 -6.16 8.53 11.49
N ARG A 257 -5.31 9.51 11.16
CA ARG A 257 -3.99 9.71 11.74
C ARG A 257 -4.03 10.93 12.66
N ASN A 258 -3.67 10.77 13.92
CA ASN A 258 -3.71 11.81 14.93
C ASN A 258 -2.39 11.94 15.67
N PHE A 259 -1.68 13.04 15.43
CA PHE A 259 -0.55 13.51 16.23
C PHE A 259 -0.91 14.69 17.15
N GLY A 260 -2.08 15.27 16.92
CA GLY A 260 -2.57 16.43 17.64
C GLY A 260 -3.62 16.07 18.69
N ILE A 261 -4.64 16.91 18.79
CA ILE A 261 -5.77 16.71 19.70
C ILE A 261 -7.06 16.58 18.90
N ILE A 262 -7.80 15.50 19.13
CA ILE A 262 -9.21 15.38 18.76
C ILE A 262 -10.03 15.41 20.05
N ASN A 263 -10.96 16.34 20.16
CA ASN A 263 -11.77 16.53 21.37
C ASN A 263 -13.25 16.75 21.02
N THR A 264 -14.14 15.83 21.39
CA THR A 264 -15.58 16.00 21.13
C THR A 264 -16.31 16.67 22.31
N ARG A 265 -15.67 16.71 23.48
CA ARG A 265 -16.08 17.29 24.77
C ARG A 265 -17.29 16.65 25.41
N GLY A 266 -18.36 16.42 24.66
CA GLY A 266 -19.48 15.63 25.15
C GLY A 266 -20.79 15.81 24.40
N GLY A 267 -21.74 14.92 24.63
CA GLY A 267 -22.64 14.41 23.60
C GLY A 267 -22.37 12.92 23.46
N ASP A 268 -23.26 12.18 22.80
CA ASP A 268 -22.99 10.78 22.45
C ASP A 268 -22.32 10.80 21.07
N ASP A 269 -20.99 10.73 21.05
CA ASP A 269 -20.14 10.99 19.90
C ASP A 269 -19.68 9.70 19.22
N LEU A 270 -19.42 9.79 17.91
CA LEU A 270 -18.88 8.68 17.13
C LEU A 270 -17.61 9.11 16.41
N ILE A 271 -16.49 8.44 16.72
CA ILE A 271 -15.27 8.51 15.93
C ILE A 271 -15.05 7.16 15.25
N LYS A 272 -14.90 7.18 13.93
CA LYS A 272 -14.62 5.96 13.16
C LYS A 272 -13.52 6.17 12.13
N GLY A 273 -12.46 5.39 12.25
CA GLY A 273 -11.40 5.28 11.25
C GLY A 273 -11.54 3.99 10.46
N LEU A 274 -11.44 4.09 9.13
CA LEU A 274 -11.39 2.96 8.21
C LEU A 274 -10.15 3.07 7.31
N GLY A 275 -9.23 2.12 7.41
CA GLY A 275 -8.05 2.02 6.55
C GLY A 275 -8.09 0.77 5.68
N THR A 276 -7.81 0.92 4.40
CA THR A 276 -7.68 -0.18 3.44
C THR A 276 -6.40 0.03 2.62
N GLY A 277 -5.43 -0.87 2.72
CA GLY A 277 -4.23 -0.81 1.88
C GLY A 277 -4.56 -1.10 0.42
N GLY A 278 -3.67 -0.71 -0.48
CA GLY A 278 -3.68 -1.19 -1.86
C GLY A 278 -3.00 -2.55 -1.98
N ASP A 279 -3.32 -3.27 -3.03
CA ASP A 279 -2.67 -4.55 -3.33
C ASP A 279 -1.31 -4.30 -4.02
N GLY A 280 -0.34 -5.20 -3.85
CA GLY A 280 0.88 -5.18 -4.64
C GLY A 280 0.63 -5.55 -6.10
N GLY A 281 1.54 -5.15 -7.00
CA GLY A 281 1.55 -5.63 -8.39
C GLY A 281 2.07 -7.06 -8.51
N GLU A 282 1.83 -7.69 -9.65
CA GLU A 282 2.45 -8.96 -10.03
C GLU A 282 3.78 -8.71 -10.76
N GLY A 283 4.80 -9.52 -10.47
CA GLY A 283 6.09 -9.43 -11.19
C GLY A 283 5.97 -9.91 -12.63
N GLY A 284 6.90 -9.46 -13.49
CA GLY A 284 6.97 -9.90 -14.87
C GLY A 284 7.45 -11.36 -14.99
N GLN A 285 7.20 -11.97 -16.14
CA GLN A 285 7.78 -13.27 -16.51
C GLN A 285 9.13 -13.08 -17.18
N GLY A 286 10.11 -13.94 -16.84
CA GLY A 286 11.37 -13.96 -17.57
C GLY A 286 11.18 -14.45 -19.00
N GLY A 287 12.04 -14.01 -19.93
CA GLY A 287 12.01 -14.48 -21.31
C GLY A 287 12.47 -15.94 -21.43
N GLU A 288 12.09 -16.59 -22.53
CA GLU A 288 12.65 -17.89 -22.91
C GLU A 288 14.04 -17.67 -23.54
N GLY A 289 15.03 -18.49 -23.16
CA GLY A 289 16.36 -18.44 -23.78
C GLY A 289 16.32 -18.97 -25.22
N GLY A 290 17.18 -18.45 -26.08
CA GLY A 290 17.26 -18.90 -27.48
C GLY A 290 17.81 -20.32 -27.59
N ASP A 291 17.33 -21.08 -28.58
CA ASP A 291 17.82 -22.42 -28.86
C ASP A 291 19.25 -22.35 -29.45
N GLY A 292 20.13 -23.23 -29.00
CA GLY A 292 21.46 -23.40 -29.58
C GLY A 292 21.38 -24.00 -30.99
N GLY A 293 22.22 -23.53 -31.92
CA GLY A 293 22.17 -23.95 -33.32
C GLY A 293 22.59 -25.41 -33.50
N GLU A 294 21.99 -26.12 -34.46
CA GLU A 294 22.39 -27.51 -34.76
C GLU A 294 23.75 -27.52 -35.47
N GLY A 295 24.81 -27.74 -34.69
CA GLY A 295 26.14 -28.05 -35.22
C GLY A 295 26.15 -29.41 -35.93
N GLY A 296 27.04 -29.57 -36.93
CA GLY A 296 27.44 -30.87 -37.45
C GLY A 296 28.18 -31.72 -36.38
N ILE A 297 29.41 -32.18 -36.64
CA ILE A 297 30.15 -33.11 -35.76
C ILE A 297 30.57 -32.47 -34.38
N GLY A 298 30.10 -31.27 -34.03
CA GLY A 298 30.49 -30.50 -32.85
C GLY A 298 29.35 -30.25 -31.86
N ASP A 299 29.73 -30.01 -30.60
CA ASP A 299 28.85 -29.77 -29.44
C ASP A 299 27.92 -28.55 -29.70
N GLY A 300 26.61 -28.75 -29.61
CA GLY A 300 25.60 -27.69 -29.73
C GLY A 300 25.69 -26.70 -28.56
N GLY A 301 25.30 -25.45 -28.81
CA GLY A 301 25.34 -24.37 -27.81
C GLY A 301 24.38 -24.59 -26.64
N ASP A 302 24.75 -24.09 -25.47
CA ASP A 302 23.90 -24.06 -24.27
C ASP A 302 22.87 -22.92 -24.41
N GLY A 303 21.57 -23.21 -24.24
CA GLY A 303 20.52 -22.19 -24.19
C GLY A 303 20.58 -21.37 -22.90
N GLY A 304 20.14 -20.11 -22.94
CA GLY A 304 20.12 -19.22 -21.77
C GLY A 304 19.01 -19.54 -20.77
N ASP A 305 19.24 -19.25 -19.49
CA ASP A 305 18.23 -19.32 -18.42
C ASP A 305 17.64 -17.91 -18.20
N GLY A 306 16.32 -17.73 -18.33
CA GLY A 306 15.62 -16.49 -17.94
C GLY A 306 15.40 -16.38 -16.42
N GLY A 307 15.37 -15.15 -15.89
CA GLY A 307 15.11 -14.85 -14.48
C GLY A 307 13.66 -14.39 -14.22
N ASP A 308 13.03 -14.93 -13.16
CA ASP A 308 11.69 -14.53 -12.71
C ASP A 308 11.71 -13.17 -11.97
N GLY A 309 10.71 -12.31 -12.20
CA GLY A 309 10.49 -11.06 -11.46
C GLY A 309 9.90 -11.29 -10.06
N GLY A 310 10.12 -10.34 -9.15
CA GLY A 310 9.54 -10.37 -7.80
C GLY A 310 8.14 -9.74 -7.71
N ASP A 311 7.24 -10.37 -6.95
CA ASP A 311 5.93 -9.80 -6.60
C ASP A 311 6.05 -8.59 -5.67
N GLY A 312 5.14 -7.62 -5.84
CA GLY A 312 5.02 -6.45 -4.97
C GLY A 312 4.42 -6.78 -3.61
N GLY A 313 4.76 -6.00 -2.59
CA GLY A 313 4.15 -6.12 -1.27
C GLY A 313 2.81 -5.38 -1.17
N ASP A 314 1.85 -5.95 -0.42
CA ASP A 314 0.60 -5.26 -0.08
C ASP A 314 0.83 -4.04 0.83
N GLY A 315 0.01 -3.02 0.65
CA GLY A 315 0.00 -1.83 1.50
C GLY A 315 -0.58 -2.08 2.89
N GLY A 316 -0.11 -1.31 3.87
CA GLY A 316 -0.62 -1.31 5.22
C GLY A 316 -2.06 -0.80 5.31
N SER A 317 -2.84 -1.34 6.25
CA SER A 317 -4.19 -0.86 6.54
C SER A 317 -4.34 -0.56 8.03
N ILE A 318 -4.61 0.70 8.38
CA ILE A 318 -4.79 1.15 9.77
C ILE A 318 -6.10 1.92 9.91
N GLY A 319 -6.97 1.49 10.82
CA GLY A 319 -8.20 2.21 11.12
C GLY A 319 -7.94 3.56 11.74
N ILE A 320 -7.33 3.56 12.94
CA ILE A 320 -6.93 4.75 13.68
C ILE A 320 -5.47 4.60 14.09
N ASP A 321 -4.65 5.58 13.74
CA ASP A 321 -3.25 5.73 14.12
C ASP A 321 -3.15 6.97 15.04
N ASN A 322 -2.91 6.75 16.33
CA ASN A 322 -2.92 7.78 17.36
C ASN A 322 -1.60 7.85 18.12
N ASP A 323 -0.87 8.93 17.88
CA ASP A 323 0.30 9.36 18.64
C ASP A 323 0.03 10.62 19.49
N GLY A 324 -1.16 11.21 19.32
CA GLY A 324 -1.63 12.39 20.04
C GLY A 324 -2.66 12.05 21.13
N THR A 325 -3.64 12.93 21.29
CA THR A 325 -4.76 12.73 22.24
C THR A 325 -6.09 12.66 21.50
N ILE A 326 -6.90 11.65 21.83
CA ILE A 326 -8.32 11.57 21.50
C ILE A 326 -9.11 11.66 22.82
N ASP A 327 -9.95 12.67 22.98
CA ASP A 327 -10.74 12.94 24.20
C ASP A 327 -12.23 13.07 23.84
N LEU A 328 -13.05 12.09 24.19
CA LEU A 328 -14.48 12.07 23.87
C LEU A 328 -15.33 12.82 24.92
N GLY A 329 -14.86 12.81 26.17
CA GLY A 329 -15.29 13.74 27.20
C GLY A 329 -16.49 13.28 28.01
N ARG A 330 -17.72 13.53 27.55
CA ARG A 330 -18.94 13.19 28.33
C ARG A 330 -20.08 12.74 27.43
N GLY A 331 -20.64 11.60 27.71
CA GLY A 331 -21.78 11.02 26.99
C GLY A 331 -21.48 9.55 26.78
N ASN A 332 -22.33 8.85 26.04
CA ASN A 332 -22.08 7.46 25.71
C ASN A 332 -21.43 7.43 24.32
N ASP A 333 -20.11 7.49 24.33
CA ASP A 333 -19.28 7.69 23.15
C ASP A 333 -18.88 6.37 22.49
N THR A 334 -18.50 6.44 21.22
CA THR A 334 -18.08 5.26 20.45
C THR A 334 -16.86 5.58 19.60
N LEU A 335 -15.79 4.81 19.81
CA LEU A 335 -14.55 4.86 19.03
C LEU A 335 -14.34 3.53 18.28
N ILE A 336 -14.22 3.57 16.96
CA ILE A 336 -14.07 2.37 16.13
C ILE A 336 -12.89 2.54 15.17
N GLY A 337 -11.88 1.69 15.30
CA GLY A 337 -10.82 1.54 14.30
C GLY A 337 -10.98 0.24 13.52
N ASN A 338 -11.05 0.33 12.20
CA ASN A 338 -11.14 -0.82 11.30
C ASN A 338 -10.05 -0.76 10.22
N GLY A 339 -9.22 -1.80 10.15
CA GLY A 339 -8.16 -1.97 9.17
C GLY A 339 -7.45 -3.30 9.39
N GLY A 340 -6.31 -3.54 8.74
CA GLY A 340 -5.43 -4.65 9.09
C GLY A 340 -4.92 -4.55 10.52
N ARG A 341 -4.68 -3.32 10.98
CA ARG A 341 -4.61 -2.91 12.38
C ARG A 341 -5.83 -2.05 12.70
N GLY A 342 -6.57 -2.41 13.74
CA GLY A 342 -7.77 -1.67 14.13
C GLY A 342 -7.44 -0.28 14.66
N ILE A 343 -6.82 -0.24 15.83
CA ILE A 343 -6.36 0.97 16.51
C ILE A 343 -4.89 0.79 16.88
N GLU A 344 -4.02 1.62 16.32
CA GLU A 344 -2.62 1.76 16.73
C GLU A 344 -2.53 3.02 17.61
N ASN A 345 -2.22 2.85 18.89
CA ASN A 345 -2.24 3.90 19.89
C ASN A 345 -0.93 3.93 20.69
N ASN A 346 -0.08 4.90 20.38
CA ASN A 346 1.10 5.26 21.18
C ASN A 346 0.89 6.57 21.98
N GLY A 347 -0.27 7.23 21.78
CA GLY A 347 -0.71 8.39 22.54
C GLY A 347 -1.74 8.07 23.63
N ASP A 348 -2.66 9.00 23.85
CA ASP A 348 -3.73 8.88 24.85
C ASP A 348 -5.10 8.81 24.18
N ILE A 349 -5.92 7.84 24.59
CA ILE A 349 -7.35 7.77 24.29
C ILE A 349 -8.12 7.88 25.60
N LEU A 350 -8.97 8.90 25.73
CA LEU A 350 -9.73 9.22 26.94
C LEU A 350 -11.23 9.24 26.58
N LEU A 351 -12.00 8.24 27.03
CA LEU A 351 -13.43 8.18 26.71
C LEU A 351 -14.26 9.07 27.64
N GLY A 352 -13.98 9.05 28.95
CA GLY A 352 -14.33 10.12 29.86
C GLY A 352 -15.47 9.77 30.82
N ARG A 353 -16.71 10.21 30.55
CA ARG A 353 -17.86 9.89 31.42
C ARG A 353 -19.06 9.47 30.60
N GLY A 354 -19.62 8.32 30.94
CA GLY A 354 -20.79 7.73 30.33
C GLY A 354 -20.51 6.26 30.05
N ASP A 355 -21.46 5.55 29.46
CA ASP A 355 -21.24 4.14 29.11
C ASP A 355 -20.64 4.11 27.69
N ASP A 356 -19.32 4.09 27.61
CA ASP A 356 -18.54 4.26 26.39
C ASP A 356 -18.20 2.93 25.72
N MET A 357 -17.91 2.97 24.42
CA MET A 357 -17.51 1.79 23.65
C MET A 357 -16.29 2.06 22.78
N ILE A 358 -15.29 1.21 22.88
CA ILE A 358 -14.13 1.19 21.98
C ILE A 358 -14.00 -0.16 21.28
N VAL A 359 -13.80 -0.12 19.96
CA VAL A 359 -13.71 -1.32 19.12
C VAL A 359 -12.47 -1.23 18.23
N GLY A 360 -11.52 -2.14 18.47
CA GLY A 360 -10.37 -2.36 17.58
C GLY A 360 -10.60 -3.58 16.71
N GLN A 361 -10.81 -3.38 15.40
CA GLN A 361 -11.02 -4.45 14.42
C GLN A 361 -9.82 -4.54 13.47
N GLY A 362 -8.96 -5.53 13.71
CA GLY A 362 -7.83 -5.87 12.85
C GLY A 362 -8.16 -6.94 11.80
N PHE A 363 -7.15 -7.39 11.05
CA PHE A 363 -7.28 -8.49 10.08
C PHE A 363 -7.62 -9.84 10.72
N ASN A 364 -7.34 -9.98 12.02
CA ASN A 364 -7.63 -11.16 12.81
C ASN A 364 -8.02 -10.76 14.26
N ASP A 365 -8.40 -11.74 15.07
CA ASP A 365 -8.84 -11.52 16.45
C ASP A 365 -7.77 -10.94 17.40
N PHE A 366 -6.51 -10.81 16.97
CA PHE A 366 -5.36 -10.37 17.78
C PHE A 366 -4.70 -9.07 17.29
N SER A 367 -5.25 -8.43 16.26
CA SER A 367 -4.71 -7.21 15.64
C SER A 367 -5.64 -6.00 15.82
N GLY A 368 -6.54 -6.08 16.79
CA GLY A 368 -7.49 -5.02 17.11
C GLY A 368 -6.81 -3.78 17.68
N PHE A 369 -5.83 -3.98 18.58
CA PHE A 369 -5.09 -2.92 19.24
C PHE A 369 -3.57 -3.11 19.09
N ARG A 370 -2.82 -2.01 19.01
CA ARG A 370 -1.35 -2.05 19.01
C ARG A 370 -0.81 -0.76 19.61
N GLY A 371 0.31 -0.84 20.30
CA GLY A 371 1.06 0.31 20.78
C GLY A 371 1.27 0.28 22.28
N ASP A 372 1.95 1.30 22.79
CA ASP A 372 2.28 1.45 24.21
C ASP A 372 1.54 2.59 24.90
N GLY A 373 0.62 3.24 24.18
CA GLY A 373 -0.21 4.32 24.68
C GLY A 373 -1.21 3.89 25.77
N LEU A 374 -1.92 4.87 26.32
CA LEU A 374 -2.97 4.64 27.31
C LEU A 374 -4.34 4.68 26.65
N ILE A 375 -5.20 3.73 27.03
CA ILE A 375 -6.65 3.82 26.86
C ILE A 375 -7.28 3.93 28.25
N ASP A 376 -7.90 5.07 28.55
CA ASP A 376 -8.66 5.33 29.78
C ASP A 376 -10.14 5.40 29.42
N LEU A 377 -10.91 4.40 29.86
CA LEU A 377 -12.36 4.34 29.63
C LEU A 377 -13.09 5.35 30.53
N GLY A 378 -12.55 5.66 31.70
CA GLY A 378 -13.01 6.74 32.54
C GLY A 378 -14.08 6.33 33.55
N ALA A 379 -15.31 6.82 33.41
CA ALA A 379 -16.35 6.57 34.39
C ALA A 379 -17.70 6.24 33.75
N GLY A 380 -18.22 5.06 34.05
CA GLY A 380 -19.46 4.52 33.52
C GLY A 380 -19.35 3.01 33.49
N ASN A 381 -20.19 2.32 32.73
CA ASN A 381 -20.00 0.89 32.47
C ASN A 381 -19.53 0.73 31.02
N ASP A 382 -18.21 0.71 30.85
CA ASP A 382 -17.58 0.83 29.55
C ASP A 382 -17.37 -0.53 28.90
N THR A 383 -17.26 -0.52 27.57
CA THR A 383 -17.02 -1.74 26.78
C THR A 383 -15.84 -1.58 25.85
N LEU A 384 -14.88 -2.48 25.97
CA LEU A 384 -13.78 -2.65 25.01
C LEU A 384 -14.00 -3.94 24.21
N VAL A 385 -13.86 -3.86 22.89
CA VAL A 385 -13.96 -5.02 21.99
C VAL A 385 -12.69 -5.13 21.15
N GLY A 386 -12.02 -6.28 21.25
CA GLY A 386 -10.79 -6.59 20.50
C GLY A 386 -9.60 -6.89 21.41
N PHE A 387 -8.51 -7.35 20.81
CA PHE A 387 -7.28 -7.70 21.51
C PHE A 387 -6.05 -7.18 20.76
N GLY A 388 -4.94 -7.03 21.48
CA GLY A 388 -3.62 -6.82 20.91
C GLY A 388 -2.63 -6.31 21.96
N GLU A 389 -1.74 -5.39 21.58
CA GLU A 389 -0.74 -4.80 22.47
C GLU A 389 -1.23 -3.44 22.97
N GLN A 390 -1.61 -3.33 24.25
CA GLN A 390 -2.11 -2.08 24.82
C GLN A 390 -2.16 -2.10 26.36
N THR A 391 -2.15 -0.91 26.97
CA THR A 391 -2.58 -0.69 28.36
C THR A 391 -3.96 -0.04 28.42
N VAL A 392 -4.87 -0.64 29.20
CA VAL A 392 -6.26 -0.20 29.38
C VAL A 392 -6.55 0.00 30.87
N ASP A 393 -7.11 1.15 31.21
CA ASP A 393 -7.72 1.44 32.51
C ASP A 393 -9.23 1.58 32.31
N GLY A 394 -10.03 0.72 32.96
CA GLY A 394 -11.49 0.84 32.96
C GLY A 394 -11.98 2.00 33.82
N GLY A 395 -11.18 2.44 34.80
CA GLY A 395 -11.50 3.57 35.66
C GLY A 395 -12.54 3.20 36.73
N THR A 396 -13.66 3.93 36.77
CA THR A 396 -14.72 3.67 37.75
C THR A 396 -15.97 3.16 37.06
N GLY A 397 -16.37 1.93 37.37
CA GLY A 397 -17.43 1.31 36.62
C GLY A 397 -17.64 -0.15 36.97
N GLU A 398 -18.53 -0.79 36.24
CA GLU A 398 -18.40 -2.22 35.94
C GLU A 398 -18.09 -2.32 34.44
N ASP A 399 -16.81 -2.48 34.12
CA ASP A 399 -16.30 -2.41 32.76
C ASP A 399 -16.11 -3.81 32.17
N MET A 400 -16.29 -3.91 30.85
CA MET A 400 -16.26 -5.18 30.12
C MET A 400 -15.27 -5.16 28.97
N ALA A 401 -14.37 -6.15 28.96
CA ALA A 401 -13.55 -6.48 27.80
C ALA A 401 -14.13 -7.71 27.06
N ILE A 402 -14.30 -7.62 25.74
CA ILE A 402 -14.89 -8.66 24.90
C ILE A 402 -13.88 -9.12 23.85
N PHE A 403 -13.68 -10.44 23.79
CA PHE A 403 -12.77 -11.10 22.88
C PHE A 403 -13.49 -12.17 22.05
N ASN A 404 -13.13 -12.27 20.77
CA ASN A 404 -13.69 -13.24 19.84
C ASN A 404 -12.90 -14.57 19.81
N PHE A 405 -12.24 -14.91 20.93
CA PHE A 405 -11.49 -16.14 21.08
C PHE A 405 -11.73 -16.77 22.45
N ASP A 406 -11.50 -18.07 22.56
CA ASP A 406 -11.63 -18.80 23.81
C ASP A 406 -10.47 -18.46 24.75
N LEU A 407 -10.72 -18.46 26.08
CA LEU A 407 -9.74 -18.15 27.12
C LEU A 407 -8.41 -18.94 26.99
N GLY A 408 -8.44 -20.16 26.47
CA GLY A 408 -7.25 -20.99 26.25
C GLY A 408 -6.29 -20.47 25.17
N ALA A 409 -6.64 -19.42 24.44
CA ALA A 409 -5.80 -18.79 23.42
C ALA A 409 -4.78 -17.78 23.98
N VAL A 410 -4.86 -17.45 25.27
CA VAL A 410 -3.99 -16.49 25.97
C VAL A 410 -3.44 -17.10 27.26
N ASN A 411 -2.30 -16.59 27.70
CA ASN A 411 -1.79 -16.81 29.05
C ASN A 411 -2.25 -15.67 29.95
N LEU A 412 -2.51 -15.98 31.22
CA LEU A 412 -2.92 -15.01 32.22
C LEU A 412 -1.73 -14.66 33.13
N GLY A 413 -1.49 -13.37 33.33
CA GLY A 413 -0.61 -12.83 34.36
C GLY A 413 -1.40 -11.89 35.28
N SER A 414 -1.04 -11.81 36.57
CA SER A 414 -1.64 -10.81 37.47
C SER A 414 -0.57 -10.28 38.41
N ASN A 415 -0.46 -8.96 38.48
CA ASN A 415 0.52 -8.27 39.32
C ASN A 415 -0.11 -7.50 40.49
N ALA A 416 -1.44 -7.28 40.45
CA ALA A 416 -2.17 -6.52 41.46
C ALA A 416 -3.65 -6.91 41.55
N ALA A 417 -4.32 -6.48 42.62
CA ALA A 417 -5.71 -6.85 42.90
C ALA A 417 -6.71 -6.44 41.80
N ASN A 418 -6.48 -5.29 41.15
CA ASN A 418 -7.35 -4.77 40.10
C ASN A 418 -6.71 -4.90 38.71
N GLU A 419 -5.76 -5.84 38.54
CA GLU A 419 -4.96 -5.94 37.33
C GLU A 419 -4.91 -7.37 36.80
N ILE A 420 -4.96 -7.49 35.48
CA ILE A 420 -4.64 -8.72 34.76
C ILE A 420 -3.93 -8.39 33.44
N THR A 421 -2.93 -9.19 33.09
CA THR A 421 -2.28 -9.19 31.78
C THR A 421 -2.73 -10.41 31.01
N LEU A 422 -3.14 -10.21 29.77
CA LEU A 422 -3.45 -11.28 28.81
C LEU A 422 -2.33 -11.32 27.77
N SER A 423 -1.62 -12.44 27.67
CA SER A 423 -0.42 -12.57 26.82
C SER A 423 -0.59 -13.64 25.75
N ARG A 424 -0.22 -13.33 24.50
CA ARG A 424 -0.13 -14.30 23.40
C ARG A 424 1.07 -13.99 22.51
N GLY A 425 2.04 -14.91 22.47
CA GLY A 425 3.25 -14.70 21.68
C GLY A 425 4.06 -13.53 22.24
N SER A 426 4.28 -12.50 21.41
CA SER A 426 4.92 -11.24 21.81
C SER A 426 3.93 -10.18 22.28
N SER A 427 2.63 -10.43 22.18
CA SER A 427 1.61 -9.42 22.43
C SER A 427 1.04 -9.53 23.83
N ASP A 428 1.09 -8.42 24.56
CA ASP A 428 0.59 -8.28 25.92
C ASP A 428 -0.48 -7.19 25.99
N MET A 429 -1.64 -7.54 26.53
CA MET A 429 -2.70 -6.58 26.85
C MET A 429 -2.85 -6.48 28.36
N LEU A 430 -2.58 -5.30 28.90
CA LEU A 430 -2.68 -5.01 30.32
C LEU A 430 -4.01 -4.32 30.62
N PHE A 431 -4.80 -4.91 31.51
CA PHE A 431 -6.04 -4.33 32.01
C PHE A 431 -5.89 -3.95 33.48
N THR A 432 -6.34 -2.75 33.80
CA THR A 432 -6.52 -2.26 35.16
C THR A 432 -7.96 -1.79 35.35
N ASN A 433 -8.54 -2.05 36.52
CA ASN A 433 -9.91 -1.66 36.86
C ASN A 433 -10.95 -2.09 35.80
N VAL A 434 -10.83 -3.33 35.31
CA VAL A 434 -11.86 -3.96 34.45
C VAL A 434 -12.40 -5.18 35.17
N GLU A 435 -13.72 -5.22 35.36
CA GLU A 435 -14.37 -6.22 36.20
C GLU A 435 -14.76 -7.49 35.45
N LEU A 436 -15.15 -7.35 34.18
CA LEU A 436 -15.74 -8.42 33.38
C LEU A 436 -14.96 -8.67 32.09
N PHE A 437 -14.81 -9.95 31.75
CA PHE A 437 -14.11 -10.40 30.54
C PHE A 437 -14.94 -11.47 29.84
N ASP A 438 -15.34 -11.20 28.60
CA ASP A 438 -16.06 -12.14 27.74
C ASP A 438 -15.10 -12.77 26.74
N PHE A 439 -14.92 -14.09 26.83
CA PHE A 439 -14.16 -14.89 25.87
C PHE A 439 -15.14 -15.74 25.06
N ASN A 440 -15.49 -15.27 23.85
CA ASN A 440 -16.35 -15.97 22.89
C ASN A 440 -17.72 -16.38 23.49
N GLY A 441 -18.35 -15.46 24.23
CA GLY A 441 -19.65 -15.62 24.88
C GLY A 441 -19.58 -16.20 26.31
N GLN A 442 -18.38 -16.46 26.84
CA GLN A 442 -18.18 -16.90 28.22
C GLN A 442 -17.64 -15.75 29.06
N VAL A 443 -18.46 -15.27 29.99
CA VAL A 443 -18.12 -14.14 30.87
C VAL A 443 -17.46 -14.65 32.15
N PHE A 444 -16.33 -14.04 32.50
CA PHE A 444 -15.59 -14.24 33.73
C PHE A 444 -15.42 -12.91 34.45
N THR A 445 -15.42 -12.95 35.77
CA THR A 445 -14.98 -11.83 36.59
C THR A 445 -13.45 -11.78 36.66
N LEU A 446 -12.89 -10.60 36.91
CA LEU A 446 -11.45 -10.44 37.17
C LEU A 446 -10.95 -11.43 38.24
N SER A 447 -11.71 -11.58 39.32
CA SER A 447 -11.36 -12.46 40.44
C SER A 447 -11.31 -13.95 40.04
N GLU A 448 -12.17 -14.37 39.10
CA GLU A 448 -12.16 -15.73 38.57
C GLU A 448 -10.92 -15.94 37.71
N LEU A 449 -10.58 -15.01 36.81
CA LEU A 449 -9.37 -15.12 35.99
C LEU A 449 -8.09 -15.09 36.81
N GLN A 450 -7.98 -14.22 37.83
CA GLN A 450 -6.83 -14.17 38.73
C GLN A 450 -6.67 -15.47 39.55
N SER A 451 -7.76 -16.18 39.84
CA SER A 451 -7.66 -17.51 40.49
C SER A 451 -7.10 -18.59 39.57
N MET A 452 -7.04 -18.34 38.26
CA MET A 452 -6.50 -19.24 37.24
C MET A 452 -5.05 -18.93 36.85
N THR A 453 -4.46 -17.82 37.31
CA THR A 453 -3.03 -17.53 37.10
C THR A 453 -2.19 -18.53 37.91
N ILE A 454 -1.23 -19.22 37.26
CA ILE A 454 -0.36 -20.23 37.88
C ILE A 454 0.94 -19.60 38.38
#